data_AF-A0A6L5FTG8-F1
#
_entry.id   AF-A0A6L5FTG8-F1
#
_cell.length_a   1.000
_cell.length_b   1.000
_cell.length_c   1.000
_cell.angle_alpha   90.00
_cell.angle_beta   90.00
_cell.angle_gamma   90.00
#
_symmetry.space_group_name_H-M   'P 1'
#
loop_
_entity.id
_entity.type
_entity.pdbx_description
1 polymer ?
#
loop_
_entity_poly.entity_id
_entity_poly.type
_entity_poly.pdbx_seq_one_letter_code
_entity_poly.pdbx_strand_id
1 'polypeptide(L)'
;MNLRSLAAAILLALVACTSGASGGSSSSADLDAWKTDAREPYPFTTPIPDREATAIDGLYRREVSFEEVPMAAPCRRCPPYRIYPGGATLEFTEGRFHIADEESVFGSSGHYRVDGDELTLFNDLVCPALEVTYEWTVEDGVLTLDIPHDPCAFDNLRGRYLTKYAWPVAE
;
A
#
# COMPACT_ATOMS: atom_id res chain seq x y z
N MET A 1 59.65 -13.64 -41.50
CA MET A 1 59.15 -12.56 -42.39
C MET A 1 57.62 -12.64 -42.37
N ASN A 2 56.96 -11.54 -41.96
CA ASN A 2 55.49 -11.27 -41.94
C ASN A 2 54.68 -12.03 -40.88
N LEU A 3 54.22 -11.49 -39.74
CA LEU A 3 53.51 -10.25 -39.35
C LEU A 3 52.02 -10.23 -39.75
N ARG A 4 51.13 -10.41 -38.75
CA ARG A 4 49.72 -9.96 -38.59
C ARG A 4 49.05 -10.84 -37.51
N SER A 5 49.09 -10.45 -36.23
CA SER A 5 48.11 -9.59 -35.54
C SER A 5 46.70 -10.18 -35.48
N LEU A 6 46.26 -10.63 -34.30
CA LEU A 6 45.05 -10.13 -33.64
C LEU A 6 44.93 -10.68 -32.21
N ALA A 7 44.90 -9.75 -31.27
CA ALA A 7 44.72 -9.97 -29.85
C ALA A 7 43.23 -10.09 -29.51
N ALA A 8 42.90 -10.93 -28.53
CA ALA A 8 41.65 -10.84 -27.79
C ALA A 8 41.97 -11.20 -26.32
N ALA A 9 42.19 -10.16 -25.51
CA ALA A 9 42.29 -10.29 -24.07
C ALA A 9 40.87 -10.36 -23.49
N ILE A 10 40.53 -11.49 -22.86
CA ILE A 10 39.27 -11.65 -22.14
C ILE A 10 39.57 -11.34 -20.67
N LEU A 11 39.18 -10.14 -20.22
CA LEU A 11 39.10 -9.81 -18.79
C LEU A 11 37.79 -10.40 -18.24
N LEU A 12 37.89 -11.46 -17.42
CA LEU A 12 36.81 -11.87 -16.52
C LEU A 12 36.84 -10.97 -15.28
N ALA A 13 35.87 -10.06 -15.17
CA ALA A 13 35.54 -9.41 -13.91
C ALA A 13 34.37 -10.19 -13.27
N LEU A 14 34.68 -11.05 -12.28
CA LEU A 14 33.68 -11.64 -11.41
C LEU A 14 33.35 -10.63 -10.31
N VAL A 15 32.27 -9.88 -10.52
CA VAL A 15 31.64 -9.07 -9.48
C VAL A 15 30.94 -10.02 -8.50
N ALA A 16 31.44 -10.08 -7.27
CA ALA A 16 30.80 -10.80 -6.18
C ALA A 16 29.57 -10.00 -5.72
N CYS A 17 28.37 -10.47 -6.02
CA CYS A 17 27.16 -9.99 -5.37
C CYS A 17 27.08 -10.60 -3.97
N THR A 18 27.52 -9.84 -2.96
CA THR A 18 27.20 -10.12 -1.57
C THR A 18 25.70 -9.89 -1.38
N SER A 19 24.93 -10.96 -1.29
CA SER A 19 23.57 -10.90 -0.76
C SER A 19 23.66 -10.53 0.72
N GLY A 20 23.56 -9.24 1.01
CA GLY A 20 23.23 -8.76 2.34
C GLY A 20 21.84 -9.26 2.66
N ALA A 21 21.75 -10.22 3.58
CA ALA A 21 20.49 -10.52 4.24
C ALA A 21 20.12 -9.27 5.06
N SER A 22 19.22 -8.45 4.53
CA SER A 22 18.57 -7.38 5.28
C SER A 22 17.84 -8.02 6.45
N GLY A 23 18.42 -7.92 7.64
CA GLY A 23 17.76 -8.33 8.87
C GLY A 23 16.46 -7.54 9.01
N GLY A 24 15.34 -8.25 9.16
CA GLY A 24 14.05 -7.62 9.41
C GLY A 24 14.15 -6.69 10.61
N SER A 25 13.94 -5.40 10.39
CA SER A 25 13.82 -4.43 11.47
C SER A 25 12.47 -4.66 12.14
N SER A 26 12.49 -5.38 13.26
CA SER A 26 11.32 -5.51 14.13
C SER A 26 11.16 -4.20 14.90
N SER A 27 10.34 -3.30 14.39
CA SER A 27 9.97 -2.04 15.08
C SER A 27 9.16 -2.29 16.34
N SER A 28 9.41 -1.51 17.40
CA SER A 28 8.64 -1.52 18.64
C SER A 28 8.10 -0.12 18.97
N ALA A 29 7.52 0.56 17.97
CA ALA A 29 6.87 1.85 18.18
C ALA A 29 5.84 1.76 19.33
N ASP A 30 5.61 2.88 20.01
CA ASP A 30 4.79 2.94 21.23
C ASP A 30 3.37 2.40 20.99
N LEU A 31 3.13 1.17 21.49
CA LEU A 31 1.86 0.46 21.35
C LEU A 31 0.70 1.13 22.10
N ASP A 32 0.99 2.10 22.97
CA ASP A 32 -0.02 2.80 23.76
C ASP A 32 -0.35 4.20 23.23
N ALA A 33 0.34 4.68 22.19
CA ALA A 33 0.13 6.02 21.63
C ALA A 33 -1.32 6.27 21.15
N TRP A 34 -2.03 5.25 20.67
CA TRP A 34 -3.44 5.33 20.26
C TRP A 34 -4.39 5.73 21.38
N LYS A 35 -4.00 5.56 22.65
CA LYS A 35 -4.83 5.93 23.80
C LYS A 35 -4.92 7.44 23.97
N THR A 36 -3.94 8.19 23.46
CA THR A 36 -3.81 9.65 23.66
C THR A 36 -3.78 10.44 22.36
N ASP A 37 -3.47 9.80 21.23
CA ASP A 37 -3.49 10.39 19.90
C ASP A 37 -4.62 9.79 19.05
N ALA A 38 -5.62 10.60 18.72
CA ALA A 38 -6.76 10.18 17.89
C ALA A 38 -6.36 9.87 16.44
N ARG A 39 -5.19 10.33 15.98
CA ARG A 39 -4.63 10.01 14.66
C ARG A 39 -3.75 8.77 14.67
N GLU A 40 -3.46 8.20 15.83
CA GLU A 40 -2.70 6.96 15.91
C GLU A 40 -3.65 5.76 15.72
N PRO A 41 -3.40 4.88 14.73
CA PRO A 41 -4.19 3.67 14.56
C PRO A 41 -4.04 2.70 15.75
N TYR A 42 -5.09 1.94 16.03
CA TYR A 42 -5.01 0.87 17.03
C TYR A 42 -4.06 -0.24 16.55
N PRO A 43 -3.10 -0.71 17.37
CA PRO A 43 -2.12 -1.72 16.94
C PRO A 43 -2.69 -3.15 17.03
N PHE A 44 -3.46 -3.59 16.03
CA PHE A 44 -4.04 -4.95 16.04
C PHE A 44 -2.98 -6.05 15.87
N THR A 45 -1.86 -5.73 15.22
CA THR A 45 -0.72 -6.63 15.02
C THR A 45 0.52 -6.09 15.75
N THR A 46 1.43 -6.99 16.13
CA THR A 46 2.72 -6.63 16.71
C THR A 46 3.83 -7.51 16.10
N PRO A 47 5.03 -6.97 15.84
CA PRO A 47 5.39 -5.55 15.95
C PRO A 47 4.60 -4.63 15.00
N ILE A 48 4.36 -3.37 15.39
CA ILE A 48 3.91 -2.33 14.44
C ILE A 48 5.13 -1.70 13.76
N PRO A 49 5.07 -1.30 12.48
CA PRO A 49 6.22 -0.75 11.76
C PRO A 49 6.73 0.57 12.36
N ASP A 50 7.98 0.93 12.04
CA ASP A 50 8.60 2.17 12.50
C ASP A 50 7.89 3.38 11.88
N ARG A 51 7.88 4.51 12.59
CA ARG A 51 7.31 5.77 12.10
C ARG A 51 8.34 6.51 11.26
N GLU A 52 8.43 6.14 9.99
CA GLU A 52 9.39 6.71 9.05
C GLU A 52 8.69 7.26 7.82
N ALA A 53 9.18 8.39 7.33
CA ALA A 53 8.69 8.95 6.07
C ALA A 53 9.02 8.01 4.91
N THR A 54 8.08 7.84 3.99
CA THR A 54 8.24 6.93 2.83
C THR A 54 7.94 7.63 1.52
N ALA A 55 8.28 6.99 0.40
CA ALA A 55 8.06 7.53 -0.94
C ALA A 55 6.57 7.65 -1.31
N ILE A 56 5.65 7.00 -0.59
CA ILE A 56 4.22 7.08 -0.84
C ILE A 56 3.50 8.10 0.04
N ASP A 57 4.20 8.71 1.01
CA ASP A 57 3.59 9.70 1.89
C ASP A 57 2.93 10.83 1.08
N GLY A 58 1.71 11.18 1.46
CA GLY A 58 0.88 12.11 0.72
C GLY A 58 -0.60 11.94 1.01
N LEU A 59 -1.36 12.96 0.60
CA LEU A 59 -2.81 12.90 0.55
C LEU A 59 -3.23 12.62 -0.88
N TYR A 60 -4.00 11.56 -1.06
CA TYR A 60 -4.58 11.19 -2.34
C TYR A 60 -6.10 11.26 -2.26
N ARG A 61 -6.72 11.61 -3.38
CA ARG A 61 -8.16 11.73 -3.50
C ARG A 61 -8.61 11.12 -4.81
N ARG A 62 -9.54 10.18 -4.73
CA ARG A 62 -10.26 9.69 -5.91
C ARG A 62 -11.67 10.25 -5.95
N GLU A 63 -12.19 10.36 -7.16
CA GLU A 63 -13.60 10.63 -7.44
C GLU A 63 -14.12 9.51 -8.32
N VAL A 64 -15.29 8.96 -7.98
CA VAL A 64 -15.91 7.88 -8.74
C VAL A 64 -17.33 8.29 -9.13
N SER A 65 -17.66 8.23 -10.42
CA SER A 65 -18.99 8.60 -10.88
C SER A 65 -20.03 7.50 -10.66
N PHE A 66 -21.31 7.88 -10.70
CA PHE A 66 -22.42 6.92 -10.67
C PHE A 66 -22.40 5.96 -11.88
N GLU A 67 -21.89 6.41 -13.02
CA GLU A 67 -21.80 5.61 -14.25
C GLU A 67 -20.74 4.50 -14.13
N GLU A 68 -19.65 4.79 -13.42
CA GLU A 68 -18.57 3.83 -13.16
C GLU A 68 -18.92 2.79 -12.09
N VAL A 69 -19.77 3.18 -11.13
CA VAL A 69 -20.28 2.29 -10.07
C VAL A 69 -21.79 2.44 -9.95
N PRO A 70 -22.54 1.90 -10.94
CA PRO A 70 -24.00 1.99 -10.89
C PRO A 70 -24.50 1.26 -9.66
N MET A 71 -25.25 1.98 -8.82
CA MET A 71 -25.86 1.39 -7.63
C MET A 71 -27.00 0.45 -8.07
N ALA A 72 -26.68 -0.81 -8.36
CA ALA A 72 -27.69 -1.86 -8.34
C ALA A 72 -28.29 -1.90 -6.92
N ALA A 73 -29.63 -2.03 -6.84
CA ALA A 73 -30.49 -1.93 -5.66
C ALA A 73 -29.81 -2.21 -4.30
N PRO A 74 -30.18 -1.49 -3.21
CA PRO A 74 -29.45 -1.48 -1.94
C PRO A 74 -29.41 -2.87 -1.29
N CYS A 75 -28.43 -3.67 -1.67
CA CYS A 75 -28.10 -4.90 -0.97
C CYS A 75 -27.45 -4.49 0.35
N ARG A 76 -28.24 -4.50 1.41
CA ARG A 76 -27.76 -4.24 2.79
C ARG A 76 -26.89 -5.36 3.36
N ARG A 77 -26.67 -6.43 2.57
CA ARG A 77 -25.75 -7.54 2.86
C ARG A 77 -24.45 -7.42 2.07
N CYS A 78 -24.31 -6.39 1.22
CA CYS A 78 -23.04 -6.17 0.56
C CYS A 78 -21.96 -5.91 1.63
N PRO A 79 -20.74 -6.41 1.39
CA PRO A 79 -19.65 -6.14 2.30
C PRO A 79 -19.39 -4.63 2.45
N PRO A 80 -18.83 -4.19 3.61
CA PRO A 80 -18.70 -2.77 3.95
C PRO A 80 -17.74 -1.99 3.04
N TYR A 81 -16.92 -2.67 2.26
CA TYR A 81 -15.91 -2.10 1.34
C TYR A 81 -16.45 -1.81 -0.07
N ARG A 82 -17.77 -1.60 -0.19
CA ARG A 82 -18.36 -1.14 -1.44
C ARG A 82 -17.79 0.24 -1.77
N ILE A 83 -17.39 0.43 -3.02
CA ILE A 83 -17.08 1.75 -3.55
C ILE A 83 -18.42 2.45 -3.82
N TYR A 84 -18.63 3.60 -3.20
CA TYR A 84 -19.75 4.48 -3.49
C TYR A 84 -19.36 5.49 -4.58
N PRO A 85 -20.31 5.96 -5.40
CA PRO A 85 -20.09 7.16 -6.19
C PRO A 85 -19.76 8.33 -5.26
N GLY A 86 -18.83 9.20 -5.65
CA GLY A 86 -18.34 10.34 -4.87
C GLY A 86 -16.85 10.25 -4.56
N GLY A 87 -16.44 11.09 -3.61
CA GLY A 87 -15.05 11.25 -3.20
C GLY A 87 -14.63 10.25 -2.13
N ALA A 88 -13.37 9.85 -2.16
CA ALA A 88 -12.69 9.22 -1.02
C ALA A 88 -11.25 9.71 -0.93
N THR A 89 -10.75 9.86 0.28
CA THR A 89 -9.36 10.20 0.56
C THR A 89 -8.59 8.99 1.09
N LEU A 90 -7.31 8.95 0.74
CA LEU A 90 -6.31 8.02 1.24
C LEU A 90 -5.08 8.85 1.62
N GLU A 91 -4.73 8.86 2.90
CA GLU A 91 -3.58 9.60 3.41
C GLU A 91 -2.54 8.60 3.90
N PHE A 92 -1.28 8.76 3.48
CA PHE A 92 -0.12 8.08 4.06
C PHE A 92 0.78 9.13 4.72
N THR A 93 1.10 8.92 6.00
CA THR A 93 1.96 9.81 6.79
C THR A 93 2.81 8.99 7.76
N GLU A 94 4.11 8.88 7.48
CA GLU A 94 5.14 8.32 8.38
C GLU A 94 4.75 6.96 9.01
N GLY A 95 4.44 5.97 8.18
CA GLY A 95 4.05 4.63 8.62
C GLY A 95 2.61 4.52 9.13
N ARG A 96 1.76 5.55 8.99
CA ARG A 96 0.31 5.51 9.27
C ARG A 96 -0.49 5.79 8.00
N PHE A 97 -1.61 5.11 7.82
CA PHE A 97 -2.55 5.42 6.77
C PHE A 97 -3.95 5.70 7.33
N HIS A 98 -4.70 6.53 6.61
CA HIS A 98 -6.10 6.84 6.89
C HIS A 98 -6.92 6.88 5.61
N ILE A 99 -8.13 6.33 5.68
CA ILE A 99 -9.13 6.35 4.61
C ILE A 99 -10.40 6.97 5.14
N ALA A 100 -10.98 7.88 4.36
CA ALA A 100 -12.32 8.38 4.57
C ALA A 100 -13.08 8.38 3.25
N ASP A 101 -14.24 7.72 3.23
CA ASP A 101 -15.23 7.86 2.17
C ASP A 101 -16.14 9.03 2.50
N GLU A 102 -16.43 9.90 1.54
CA GLU A 102 -17.18 11.14 1.81
C GLU A 102 -18.69 10.94 1.81
N GLU A 103 -19.16 9.94 1.08
CA GLU A 103 -20.58 9.67 0.87
C GLU A 103 -21.12 8.59 1.80
N SER A 104 -20.25 8.00 2.63
CA SER A 104 -20.61 6.99 3.62
C SER A 104 -19.89 7.22 4.93
N VAL A 105 -20.28 6.43 5.95
CA VAL A 105 -19.58 6.42 7.25
C VAL A 105 -18.34 5.53 7.23
N PHE A 106 -17.95 5.03 6.06
CA PHE A 106 -16.79 4.16 5.95
C PHE A 106 -15.50 4.97 6.11
N GLY A 107 -14.69 4.52 7.06
CA GLY A 107 -13.33 4.98 7.24
C GLY A 107 -12.51 3.85 7.83
N SER A 108 -11.20 3.90 7.62
CA SER A 108 -10.27 2.92 8.15
C SER A 108 -8.91 3.56 8.40
N SER A 109 -8.16 3.02 9.33
CA SER A 109 -6.80 3.45 9.60
C SER A 109 -5.94 2.29 10.07
N GLY A 110 -4.65 2.40 9.80
CA GLY A 110 -3.70 1.37 10.14
C GLY A 110 -2.27 1.86 9.98
N HIS A 111 -1.35 0.96 10.26
CA HIS A 111 0.07 1.22 10.04
C HIS A 111 0.49 0.68 8.68
N TYR A 112 1.61 1.15 8.15
CA TYR A 112 2.14 0.62 6.90
C TYR A 112 3.66 0.61 6.89
N ARG A 113 4.22 -0.22 6.01
CA ARG A 113 5.64 -0.24 5.67
C ARG A 113 5.79 -0.30 4.15
N VAL A 114 6.83 0.36 3.64
CA VAL A 114 7.24 0.26 2.23
C VAL A 114 8.60 -0.42 2.15
N ASP A 115 8.73 -1.36 1.21
CA ASP A 115 9.98 -2.06 0.90
C ASP A 115 10.08 -2.20 -0.62
N GLY A 116 10.88 -1.33 -1.26
CA GLY A 116 10.87 -1.24 -2.73
C GLY A 116 9.50 -0.83 -3.26
N ASP A 117 8.95 -1.66 -4.15
CA ASP A 117 7.61 -1.54 -4.76
C ASP A 117 6.51 -2.26 -3.96
N GLU A 118 6.84 -2.84 -2.80
CA GLU A 118 5.87 -3.48 -1.92
C GLU A 118 5.40 -2.51 -0.81
N LEU A 119 4.09 -2.38 -0.68
CA LEU A 119 3.40 -1.68 0.40
C LEU A 119 2.69 -2.71 1.27
N THR A 120 3.12 -2.88 2.52
CA THR A 120 2.41 -3.72 3.49
C THR A 120 1.54 -2.86 4.38
N LEU A 121 0.22 -3.08 4.36
CA LEU A 121 -0.73 -2.48 5.29
C LEU A 121 -0.95 -3.42 6.47
N PHE A 122 -0.79 -2.87 7.68
CA PHE A 122 -1.18 -3.46 8.94
C PHE A 122 -2.53 -2.87 9.33
N ASN A 123 -3.44 -3.69 9.83
CA ASN A 123 -4.86 -3.35 9.96
C ASN A 123 -5.52 -3.18 8.60
N ASP A 124 -5.63 -4.26 7.85
CA ASP A 124 -6.42 -4.22 6.63
C ASP A 124 -7.81 -3.60 6.83
N LEU A 125 -8.26 -2.91 5.78
CA LEU A 125 -9.48 -2.09 5.75
C LEU A 125 -10.74 -2.82 6.25
N VAL A 126 -10.77 -4.14 6.11
CA VAL A 126 -11.94 -4.99 6.39
C VAL A 126 -11.65 -5.98 7.51
N CYS A 127 -10.41 -6.46 7.58
CA CYS A 127 -9.96 -7.43 8.56
C CYS A 127 -8.77 -6.86 9.34
N PRO A 128 -8.99 -6.04 10.39
CA PRO A 128 -7.92 -5.33 11.06
C PRO A 128 -6.83 -6.22 11.69
N ALA A 129 -7.09 -7.52 11.87
CA ALA A 129 -6.09 -8.46 12.36
C ALA A 129 -5.17 -9.04 11.26
N LEU A 130 -5.36 -8.64 9.99
CA LEU A 130 -4.57 -9.13 8.86
C LEU A 130 -3.62 -8.05 8.34
N GLU A 131 -2.48 -8.53 7.87
CA GLU A 131 -1.51 -7.78 7.08
C GLU A 131 -1.71 -8.11 5.60
N VAL A 132 -1.52 -7.11 4.74
CA VAL A 132 -1.72 -7.26 3.29
C VAL A 132 -0.67 -6.50 2.54
N THR A 133 -0.02 -7.17 1.59
CA THR A 133 0.97 -6.57 0.72
C THR A 133 0.35 -6.23 -0.63
N TYR A 134 0.56 -4.98 -1.05
CA TYR A 134 0.22 -4.43 -2.34
C TYR A 134 1.50 -4.14 -3.11
N GLU A 135 1.45 -4.25 -4.43
CA GLU A 135 2.42 -3.58 -5.29
C GLU A 135 1.96 -2.14 -5.49
N TRP A 136 2.88 -1.17 -5.46
CA TRP A 136 2.55 0.24 -5.61
C TRP A 136 3.44 0.95 -6.61
N THR A 137 2.86 1.96 -7.27
CA THR A 137 3.58 2.91 -8.11
C THR A 137 3.02 4.31 -7.92
N VAL A 138 3.88 5.32 -7.96
CA VAL A 138 3.46 6.73 -8.08
C VAL A 138 4.07 7.28 -9.37
N GLU A 139 3.23 7.51 -10.37
CA GLU A 139 3.62 8.07 -11.66
C GLU A 139 2.71 9.26 -11.99
N ASP A 140 3.30 10.37 -12.45
CA ASP A 140 2.58 11.60 -12.82
C ASP A 140 1.57 12.09 -11.75
N GLY A 141 1.93 11.93 -10.46
CA GLY A 141 1.09 12.34 -9.34
C GLY A 141 -0.10 11.43 -9.08
N VAL A 142 -0.06 10.18 -9.54
CA VAL A 142 -1.11 9.18 -9.36
C VAL A 142 -0.53 7.94 -8.69
N LEU A 143 -1.05 7.61 -7.51
CA LEU A 143 -0.79 6.34 -6.84
C LEU A 143 -1.68 5.24 -7.44
N THR A 144 -1.05 4.16 -7.88
CA THR A 144 -1.73 2.92 -8.29
C THR A 144 -1.32 1.79 -7.36
N LEU A 145 -2.29 0.95 -6.97
CA LEU A 145 -2.09 -0.19 -6.11
C LEU A 145 -2.59 -1.45 -6.82
N ASP A 146 -1.82 -2.53 -6.75
CA ASP A 146 -2.23 -3.88 -7.15
C ASP A 146 -2.08 -4.85 -5.97
N ILE A 147 -2.84 -5.94 -5.98
CA ILE A 147 -2.81 -6.95 -4.92
C ILE A 147 -2.48 -8.31 -5.53
N PRO A 148 -1.19 -8.70 -5.63
CA PRO A 148 -0.80 -9.94 -6.28
C PRO A 148 -1.34 -11.18 -5.54
N HIS A 149 -1.57 -11.05 -4.22
CA HIS A 149 -2.15 -12.09 -3.40
C HIS A 149 -3.10 -11.52 -2.34
N ASP A 150 -4.42 -11.75 -2.50
CA ASP A 150 -5.39 -11.50 -1.43
C ASP A 150 -5.63 -12.79 -0.64
N PRO A 151 -5.24 -12.86 0.65
CA PRO A 151 -5.55 -14.01 1.51
C PRO A 151 -7.06 -14.16 1.83
N CYS A 152 -7.91 -13.23 1.38
CA CYS A 152 -9.34 -13.25 1.63
C CYS A 152 -10.07 -14.32 0.79
N ALA A 153 -10.95 -15.10 1.43
CA ALA A 153 -11.76 -16.15 0.79
C ALA A 153 -12.86 -15.62 -0.19
N PHE A 154 -12.90 -14.31 -0.45
CA PHE A 154 -13.94 -13.64 -1.23
C PHE A 154 -13.39 -13.01 -2.53
N ASP A 155 -12.45 -13.66 -3.21
CA ASP A 155 -11.97 -13.29 -4.56
C ASP A 155 -11.61 -11.80 -4.73
N ASN A 156 -10.62 -11.30 -3.97
CA ASN A 156 -10.10 -9.93 -4.04
C ASN A 156 -11.10 -8.81 -3.71
N LEU A 157 -12.31 -9.14 -3.27
CA LEU A 157 -13.36 -8.16 -3.02
C LEU A 157 -12.94 -7.07 -2.00
N ARG A 158 -12.05 -7.44 -1.07
CA ARG A 158 -11.46 -6.58 -0.04
C ARG A 158 -10.43 -5.61 -0.62
N GLY A 159 -9.40 -6.14 -1.29
CA GLY A 159 -8.38 -5.33 -1.96
C GLY A 159 -8.96 -4.43 -3.07
N ARG A 160 -10.13 -4.78 -3.62
CA ARG A 160 -10.82 -4.00 -4.65
C ARG A 160 -11.06 -2.54 -4.25
N TYR A 161 -11.29 -2.25 -2.97
CA TYR A 161 -11.47 -0.86 -2.54
C TYR A 161 -10.24 -0.03 -2.86
N LEU A 162 -9.02 -0.55 -2.68
CA LEU A 162 -7.79 0.21 -2.95
C LEU A 162 -7.31 0.11 -4.40
N THR A 163 -7.62 -0.98 -5.09
CA THR A 163 -7.01 -1.33 -6.38
C THR A 163 -7.87 -1.00 -7.60
N LYS A 164 -9.19 -0.82 -7.45
CA LYS A 164 -10.09 -0.67 -8.61
C LYS A 164 -9.88 0.64 -9.38
N TYR A 165 -9.63 1.74 -8.68
CA TYR A 165 -9.46 3.06 -9.25
C TYR A 165 -8.17 3.67 -8.71
N ALA A 166 -7.47 4.40 -9.56
CA ALA A 166 -6.24 5.07 -9.18
C ALA A 166 -6.51 6.22 -8.19
N TRP A 167 -5.45 6.63 -7.50
CA TRP A 167 -5.48 7.64 -6.44
C TRP A 167 -4.60 8.84 -6.83
N PRO A 168 -5.16 9.85 -7.51
CA PRO A 168 -4.46 11.11 -7.76
C PRO A 168 -4.07 11.80 -6.44
N VAL A 169 -2.91 12.47 -6.42
CA VAL A 169 -2.55 13.38 -5.33
C VAL A 169 -3.61 14.48 -5.22
N ALA A 170 -4.04 14.77 -3.99
CA ALA A 170 -4.96 15.86 -3.73
C ALA A 170 -4.23 17.21 -3.84
N GLU A 171 -4.77 18.14 -4.64
CA GLU A 171 -4.30 19.53 -4.73
C GLU A 171 -4.66 20.37 -3.50
#